data_AF-C1N1Z4-F1
#
_entry.id   AF-C1N1Z4-F1
#
_cell.length_a   1.000
_cell.length_b   1.000
_cell.length_c   1.000
_cell.angle_alpha   90.00
_cell.angle_beta   90.00
_cell.angle_gamma   90.00
#
_symmetry.space_group_name_H-M   'P 1'
#
loop_
_entity.id
_entity.type
_entity.pdbx_description
1 polymer ?
#
loop_
_entity_poly.entity_id
_entity_poly.type
_entity_poly.pdbx_seq_one_letter_code
_entity_poly.pdbx_strand_id
1 'polypeptide(L)'
;LFQAGLPPYLVYLWFLGAPETRAPEASNFGARFLLAFVLATIPAGVVAKTTYGDVLANVDVLHGASESLLTCSNFLFAFGFATAI
;
A
#
# COMPACT_ATOMS: atom_id res chain seq x y z
N LEU A 1 -4.98 -12.56 8.27
CA LEU A 1 -5.87 -11.83 7.32
C LEU A 1 -5.08 -11.05 6.27
N PHE A 2 -4.08 -10.22 6.66
CA PHE A 2 -3.29 -9.41 5.72
C PHE A 2 -2.57 -10.20 4.60
N GLN A 3 -1.86 -11.29 4.92
CA GLN A 3 -1.10 -12.07 3.93
C GLN A 3 -1.97 -12.77 2.87
N ALA A 4 -3.19 -13.17 3.25
CA ALA A 4 -4.13 -13.80 2.32
C ALA A 4 -4.71 -12.80 1.29
N GLY A 5 -4.61 -11.50 1.56
CA GLY A 5 -5.07 -10.43 0.67
C GLY A 5 -4.09 -10.10 -0.45
N LEU A 6 -2.82 -10.52 -0.38
CA LEU A 6 -1.83 -10.18 -1.40
C LEU A 6 -2.14 -10.83 -2.76
N PRO A 7 -2.44 -12.14 -2.87
CA PRO A 7 -2.80 -12.74 -4.16
C PRO A 7 -3.98 -12.06 -4.87
N PRO A 8 -5.15 -11.83 -4.24
CA PRO A 8 -6.25 -11.14 -4.92
C PRO A 8 -5.89 -9.68 -5.26
N TYR A 9 -5.04 -9.02 -4.47
CA TYR A 9 -4.57 -7.68 -4.79
C TYR A 9 -3.67 -7.64 -6.04
N LEU A 10 -2.78 -8.60 -6.21
CA LEU A 10 -1.94 -8.71 -7.41
C LEU A 10 -2.78 -8.98 -8.66
N VAL A 11 -3.83 -9.82 -8.54
CA VAL A 11 -4.81 -10.02 -9.62
C VAL A 11 -5.55 -8.72 -9.94
N TYR A 12 -5.98 -7.97 -8.93
CA TYR A 12 -6.57 -6.64 -9.12
C TYR A 12 -5.62 -5.70 -9.87
N LEU A 13 -4.34 -5.62 -9.50
CA LEU A 13 -3.36 -4.78 -10.19
C LEU A 13 -3.15 -5.19 -11.64
N TRP A 14 -3.21 -6.49 -11.94
CA TRP A 14 -3.12 -7.00 -13.31
C TRP A 14 -4.29 -6.48 -14.16
N PHE A 15 -5.53 -6.60 -13.67
CA PHE A 15 -6.69 -6.05 -14.35
C PHE A 15 -6.65 -4.52 -14.44
N LEU A 16 -6.27 -3.82 -13.37
CA LEU A 16 -6.15 -2.35 -13.37
C LEU A 16 -5.12 -1.85 -14.41
N GLY A 17 -4.08 -2.64 -14.66
CA GLY A 17 -3.05 -2.37 -15.67
C GLY A 17 -3.46 -2.64 -17.11
N ALA A 18 -4.62 -3.25 -17.33
CA ALA A 18 -5.07 -3.62 -18.67
C ALA A 18 -5.40 -2.35 -19.50
N PRO A 19 -4.99 -2.26 -20.77
CA PRO A 19 -5.28 -1.11 -21.63
C PRO A 19 -6.78 -0.79 -21.73
N GLU A 20 -7.63 -1.82 -21.65
CA GLU A 20 -9.08 -1.73 -21.73
C GLU A 20 -9.68 -1.01 -20.51
N THR A 21 -9.03 -1.10 -19.35
CA THR A 21 -9.50 -0.45 -18.11
C THR A 21 -9.33 1.06 -18.16
N ARG A 22 -8.36 1.57 -18.93
CA ARG A 22 -8.10 3.01 -19.09
C ARG A 22 -7.98 3.76 -17.76
N ALA A 23 -7.37 3.11 -16.76
CA ALA A 23 -7.15 3.73 -15.47
C ALA A 23 -6.18 4.92 -15.62
N PRO A 24 -6.44 6.08 -14.97
CA PRO A 24 -5.50 7.19 -14.96
C PRO A 24 -4.13 6.73 -14.46
N GLU A 25 -3.06 7.22 -15.08
CA GLU A 25 -1.69 6.75 -14.79
C GLU A 25 -1.32 6.94 -13.32
N ALA A 26 -1.66 8.09 -12.73
CA ALA A 26 -1.43 8.38 -11.32
C ALA A 26 -2.22 7.41 -10.41
N SER A 27 -3.44 7.02 -10.79
CA SER A 27 -4.22 6.06 -10.00
C SER A 27 -3.66 4.65 -10.09
N ASN A 28 -3.26 4.23 -11.29
CA ASN A 28 -2.61 2.94 -11.49
C ASN A 28 -1.29 2.86 -10.70
N PHE A 29 -0.50 3.94 -10.75
CA PHE A 29 0.72 4.05 -9.96
C PHE A 29 0.44 4.03 -8.45
N GLY A 30 -0.53 4.82 -7.95
CA GLY A 30 -0.92 4.83 -6.54
C GLY A 30 -1.32 3.45 -6.02
N ALA A 31 -2.11 2.70 -6.79
CA ALA A 31 -2.47 1.32 -6.46
C ALA A 31 -1.22 0.41 -6.40
N ARG A 32 -0.30 0.50 -7.36
CA ARG A 32 0.94 -0.29 -7.32
C ARG A 32 1.86 0.12 -6.17
N PHE A 33 1.91 1.41 -5.84
CA PHE A 33 2.70 1.96 -4.75
C PHE A 33 2.29 1.40 -3.38
N LEU A 34 1.04 0.94 -3.23
CA LEU A 34 0.60 0.22 -2.02
C LEU A 34 1.50 -1.00 -1.71
N LEU A 35 2.09 -1.63 -2.72
CA LEU A 35 3.04 -2.73 -2.50
C LEU A 35 4.28 -2.28 -1.72
N ALA A 36 4.71 -1.02 -1.84
CA ALA A 36 5.79 -0.48 -1.03
C ALA A 36 5.42 -0.44 0.46
N PHE A 37 4.17 -0.06 0.77
CA PHE A 37 3.63 -0.15 2.14
C PHE A 37 3.63 -1.60 2.66
N VAL A 38 3.21 -2.57 1.83
CA VAL A 38 3.26 -3.99 2.22
C VAL A 38 4.69 -4.46 2.49
N LEU A 39 5.64 -4.11 1.61
CA LEU A 39 7.04 -4.49 1.75
C LEU A 39 7.72 -3.82 2.94
N ALA A 40 7.31 -2.60 3.33
CA ALA A 40 7.84 -1.90 4.50
C ALA A 40 7.24 -2.42 5.82
N THR A 41 5.94 -2.73 5.84
CA THR A 41 5.23 -3.14 7.07
C THR A 41 5.59 -4.54 7.54
N ILE A 42 5.96 -5.45 6.64
CA ILE A 42 6.42 -6.80 7.00
C ILE A 42 7.67 -6.75 7.89
N PRO A 43 8.81 -6.15 7.48
CA PRO A 43 9.99 -6.05 8.33
C PRO A 43 9.75 -5.13 9.53
N ALA A 44 8.99 -4.04 9.39
CA ALA A 44 8.64 -3.19 10.53
C ALA A 44 7.88 -3.98 11.61
N GLY A 45 6.95 -4.86 11.21
CA GLY A 45 6.24 -5.75 12.13
C GLY A 45 7.15 -6.78 12.79
N VAL A 46 8.15 -7.30 12.08
CA VAL A 46 9.19 -8.16 12.67
C VAL A 46 9.98 -7.38 13.71
N VAL A 47 10.48 -6.19 13.37
CA VAL A 47 11.25 -5.33 14.29
C VAL A 47 10.44 -4.93 15.52
N ALA A 48 9.18 -4.55 15.36
CA ALA A 48 8.27 -4.25 16.48
C ALA A 48 8.20 -5.43 17.45
N LYS A 49 7.99 -6.64 16.93
CA LYS A 49 7.88 -7.85 17.74
C LYS A 49 9.20 -8.27 18.38
N THR A 50 10.32 -8.21 17.65
CA THR A 50 11.61 -8.73 18.14
C THR A 50 12.35 -7.74 19.03
N THR A 51 12.24 -6.44 18.76
CA THR A 51 13.02 -5.40 19.46
C THR A 51 12.21 -4.73 20.55
N TYR A 52 10.93 -4.46 20.30
CA TYR A 52 10.06 -3.73 21.22
C TYR A 52 9.10 -4.64 22.01
N GLY A 53 9.01 -5.92 21.66
CA GLY A 53 8.14 -6.89 22.32
C GLY A 53 6.66 -6.61 22.14
N ASP A 54 6.30 -5.79 21.15
CA ASP A 54 4.93 -5.31 20.95
C ASP A 54 4.51 -5.42 19.47
N VAL A 55 3.25 -5.13 19.19
CA VAL A 55 2.72 -5.08 17.83
C VAL A 55 3.13 -3.78 17.15
N LEU A 56 3.26 -3.82 15.81
CA LEU A 56 3.65 -2.65 15.00
C LEU A 56 2.82 -1.39 15.32
N ALA A 57 1.52 -1.56 15.59
CA ALA A 57 0.60 -0.46 15.91
C ALA A 57 0.96 0.32 17.18
N ASN A 58 1.75 -0.25 18.09
CA ASN A 58 2.15 0.38 19.34
C ASN A 58 3.56 1.02 19.26
N VAL A 59 4.24 0.92 18.12
CA VAL A 59 5.56 1.52 17.92
C VAL A 59 5.41 2.71 16.97
N ASP A 60 5.09 3.88 17.51
CA ASP A 60 4.70 5.09 16.76
C ASP A 60 5.59 5.41 15.57
N VAL A 61 6.92 5.34 15.75
CA VAL A 61 7.88 5.63 14.68
C VAL A 61 7.76 4.63 13.53
N LEU A 62 7.60 3.33 13.83
CA LEU A 62 7.46 2.29 12.80
C LEU A 62 6.07 2.31 12.17
N HIS A 63 5.03 2.54 12.98
CA HIS A 63 3.66 2.62 12.52
C HIS A 63 3.43 3.83 11.62
N GLY A 64 3.73 5.03 12.13
CA GLY A 64 3.51 6.28 11.41
C GLY A 64 4.36 6.38 10.13
N ALA A 65 5.59 5.88 10.14
CA ALA A 65 6.41 5.80 8.93
C ALA A 65 5.77 4.87 7.88
N SER A 66 5.19 3.75 8.31
CA SER A 66 4.45 2.85 7.42
C SER A 66 3.18 3.52 6.89
N GLU A 67 2.38 4.14 7.74
CA GLU A 67 1.14 4.82 7.34
C GLU A 67 1.37 6.00 6.39
N SER A 68 2.55 6.62 6.43
CA SER A 68 2.93 7.65 5.47
C SER A 68 3.02 7.11 4.04
N LEU A 69 3.47 5.87 3.86
CA LEU A 69 3.50 5.19 2.56
C LEU A 69 2.07 4.89 2.07
N LEU A 70 1.21 4.41 2.97
CA LEU A 70 -0.21 4.16 2.68
C LEU A 70 -0.92 5.47 2.29
N THR A 71 -0.64 6.56 3.00
CA THR A 71 -1.18 7.89 2.73
C THR A 71 -0.78 8.38 1.35
N CYS A 72 0.50 8.25 0.99
CA CYS A 72 0.99 8.60 -0.35
C CYS A 72 0.31 7.75 -1.44
N SER A 73 0.20 6.43 -1.24
CA SER A 73 -0.51 5.52 -2.15
C SER A 73 -1.95 5.96 -2.40
N ASN A 74 -2.70 6.22 -1.32
CA ASN A 74 -4.10 6.62 -1.38
C ASN A 74 -4.28 7.99 -2.02
N PHE A 75 -3.39 8.94 -1.71
CA PHE A 75 -3.40 10.26 -2.34
C PHE A 75 -3.22 10.14 -3.86
N LEU A 76 -2.19 9.43 -4.32
CA LEU A 76 -1.95 9.22 -5.76
C LEU A 76 -3.12 8.51 -6.43
N PHE A 77 -3.70 7.51 -5.74
CA PHE A 77 -4.88 6.78 -6.22
C PHE A 77 -6.07 7.71 -6.46
N ALA A 78 -6.45 8.48 -5.44
CA ALA A 78 -7.59 9.40 -5.51
C ALA A 78 -7.33 10.58 -6.45
N PHE A 79 -6.13 11.16 -6.40
CA PHE A 79 -5.73 12.30 -7.23
C PHE A 79 -5.83 11.97 -8.72
N GLY A 80 -5.34 10.81 -9.15
CA GLY A 80 -5.40 10.44 -10.57
C GLY A 80 -6.82 10.37 -11.12
N PHE A 81 -7.80 9.92 -10.33
CA PHE A 81 -9.20 9.93 -10.72
C PHE A 81 -9.79 11.35 -10.67
N ALA A 82 -9.45 12.13 -9.64
CA ALA A 82 -9.93 13.50 -9.52
C ALA A 82 -9.51 14.39 -10.71
N THR A 83 -8.32 14.14 -11.28
CA THR A 83 -7.81 14.87 -12.46
C THR A 83 -8.26 14.30 -13.80
N ALA A 84 -8.97 13.17 -13.81
CA ALA A 84 -9.44 12.50 -15.03
C ALA A 84 -10.88 12.89 -15.41
N ILE A 85 -11.53 13.73 -14.59
CA ILE A 85 -12.83 14.36 -14.83
C ILE A 85 -12.61 15.60 -15.70
#